data_AF-A0A7X7RKP5-F1
#
_entry.id   AF-A0A7X7RKP5-F1
#
_cell.length_a   1.000
_cell.length_b   1.000
_cell.length_c   1.000
_cell.angle_alpha   90.00
_cell.angle_beta   90.00
_cell.angle_gamma   90.00
#
_symmetry.space_group_name_H-M   'P 1'
#
loop_
_entity.id
_entity.type
_entity.pdbx_description
1 polymer ?
#
loop_
_entity_poly.entity_id
_entity_poly.type
_entity_poly.pdbx_seq_one_letter_code
_entity_poly.pdbx_strand_id
1 'polypeptide(L)'
;MICAFSFPKHDLPGPWPVTFGLPLEQGRARDAGALFLQDALGAALPLQVKVNARWPDGSLKWILLDSVISAGGEYSLHHQPERGQVSSSAAIAQVRADGLLLLATGGIRLEVPASGALWRYWQGDDEGQADLRLLLQTEPPGPTQEENWLVPAGADKATREYGSAGDGERQVLLEENGPVRATVKISGWFTAADG
;
A
#
# COMPACT_ATOMS: atom_id res chain seq x y z
N MET A 1 -27.87 -0.99 6.37
CA MET A 1 -27.14 -0.06 5.52
C MET A 1 -26.64 1.13 6.31
N ILE A 2 -25.36 1.50 6.13
CA ILE A 2 -24.73 2.72 6.67
C ILE A 2 -24.79 3.82 5.61
N CYS A 3 -24.28 3.55 4.41
CA CYS A 3 -24.23 4.51 3.31
C CYS A 3 -24.15 3.79 1.96
N ALA A 4 -24.43 4.52 0.88
CA ALA A 4 -24.12 4.12 -0.49
C ALA A 4 -23.15 5.12 -1.11
N PHE A 5 -22.36 4.65 -2.07
CA PHE A 5 -21.43 5.44 -2.84
C PHE A 5 -21.24 4.82 -4.22
N SER A 6 -20.83 5.63 -5.18
CA SER A 6 -20.51 5.19 -6.53
C SER A 6 -19.13 5.67 -6.91
N PHE A 7 -18.52 4.97 -7.86
CA PHE A 7 -17.25 5.36 -8.44
C PHE A 7 -17.46 5.87 -9.87
N PRO A 8 -16.71 6.89 -10.31
CA PRO A 8 -16.81 7.37 -11.68
C PRO A 8 -16.49 6.24 -12.66
N LYS A 9 -17.07 6.33 -13.85
CA LYS A 9 -16.66 5.45 -14.96
C LYS A 9 -15.22 5.77 -15.33
N HIS A 10 -14.43 4.72 -15.51
CA HIS A 10 -13.06 4.80 -15.92
C HIS A 10 -12.76 3.62 -16.83
N ASP A 11 -11.86 3.80 -17.80
CA ASP A 11 -11.39 2.71 -18.66
C ASP A 11 -10.36 1.89 -17.88
N LEU A 12 -10.85 0.97 -17.05
CA LEU A 12 -10.03 0.01 -16.31
C LEU A 12 -10.30 -1.39 -16.86
N PRO A 13 -9.28 -2.25 -16.94
CA PRO A 13 -9.40 -3.58 -17.55
C PRO A 13 -10.26 -4.56 -16.75
N GLY A 14 -10.74 -4.18 -15.57
CA GLY A 14 -11.59 -4.99 -14.69
C GLY A 14 -11.74 -4.36 -13.30
N PRO A 15 -12.19 -5.15 -12.30
CA PRO A 15 -12.19 -4.72 -10.91
C PRO A 15 -10.79 -4.30 -10.46
N TRP A 16 -10.71 -3.21 -9.70
CA TRP A 16 -9.45 -2.58 -9.29
C TRP A 16 -9.42 -2.37 -7.77
N PRO A 17 -8.25 -2.55 -7.12
CA PRO A 17 -8.11 -2.26 -5.70
C PRO A 17 -8.26 -0.76 -5.43
N VAL A 18 -9.05 -0.41 -4.43
CA VAL A 18 -9.24 0.97 -3.97
C VAL A 18 -9.05 1.07 -2.47
N THR A 19 -8.53 2.22 -2.04
CA THR A 19 -8.42 2.62 -0.64
C THR A 19 -9.12 3.97 -0.47
N PHE A 20 -10.09 4.08 0.44
CA PHE A 20 -10.74 5.35 0.72
C PHE A 20 -11.24 5.45 2.15
N GLY A 21 -11.30 6.69 2.66
CA GLY A 21 -11.75 6.99 4.01
C GLY A 21 -13.25 7.26 4.05
N LEU A 22 -13.91 6.78 5.09
CA LEU A 22 -15.32 7.06 5.36
C LEU A 22 -15.50 7.61 6.79
N PRO A 23 -16.06 8.82 6.96
CA PRO A 23 -16.53 9.27 8.25
C PRO A 23 -17.84 8.56 8.63
N LEU A 24 -17.97 8.21 9.90
CA LEU A 24 -19.18 7.63 10.46
C LEU A 24 -19.74 8.51 11.58
N GLU A 25 -21.06 8.63 11.60
CA GLU A 25 -21.79 9.29 12.67
C GLU A 25 -21.59 8.54 14.01
N GLN A 26 -21.58 9.28 15.11
CA GLN A 26 -21.49 8.70 16.45
C GLN A 26 -22.65 7.72 16.69
N GLY A 27 -22.32 6.55 17.24
CA GLY A 27 -23.26 5.46 17.53
C GLY A 27 -23.64 4.58 16.33
N ARG A 28 -23.23 4.94 15.09
CA ARG A 28 -23.70 4.27 13.87
C ARG A 28 -23.20 2.83 13.70
N ALA A 29 -21.94 2.57 14.03
CA ALA A 29 -21.31 1.25 13.99
C ALA A 29 -20.21 1.16 15.05
N ARG A 30 -20.04 0.00 15.67
CA ARG A 30 -19.06 -0.20 16.76
C ARG A 30 -17.99 -1.20 16.41
N ASP A 31 -18.38 -2.29 15.77
CA ASP A 31 -17.50 -3.38 15.38
C ASP A 31 -17.17 -3.28 13.89
N ALA A 32 -15.88 -3.18 13.57
CA ALA A 32 -15.40 -3.17 12.20
C ALA A 32 -15.52 -4.56 11.55
N GLY A 33 -15.47 -5.64 12.35
CA GLY A 33 -15.64 -7.02 11.87
C GLY A 33 -17.08 -7.35 11.43
N ALA A 34 -18.05 -6.54 11.87
CA ALA A 34 -19.45 -6.63 11.47
C ALA A 34 -19.78 -5.78 10.22
N LEU A 35 -18.78 -5.07 9.66
CA LEU A 35 -18.93 -4.31 8.43
C LEU A 35 -18.82 -5.21 7.21
N PHE A 36 -19.63 -4.94 6.19
CA PHE A 36 -19.51 -5.60 4.90
C PHE A 36 -19.94 -4.69 3.76
N LEU A 37 -19.35 -4.93 2.59
CA LEU A 37 -19.61 -4.20 1.37
C LEU A 37 -20.46 -5.04 0.42
N GLN A 38 -21.42 -4.40 -0.25
CA GLN A 38 -22.23 -5.01 -1.32
C GLN A 38 -22.24 -4.15 -2.58
N ASP A 39 -22.38 -4.80 -3.74
CA ASP A 39 -22.67 -4.12 -4.99
C ASP A 39 -24.19 -3.86 -5.14
N ALA A 40 -24.58 -3.24 -6.25
CA ALA A 40 -25.97 -2.98 -6.59
C ALA A 40 -26.85 -4.24 -6.72
N LEU A 41 -26.26 -5.42 -6.96
CA LEU A 41 -26.97 -6.69 -7.04
C LEU A 41 -27.07 -7.39 -5.66
N GLY A 42 -26.48 -6.80 -4.61
CA GLY A 42 -26.44 -7.35 -3.26
C GLY A 42 -25.32 -8.38 -3.04
N ALA A 43 -24.42 -8.57 -4.03
CA ALA A 43 -23.30 -9.48 -3.89
C ALA A 43 -22.26 -8.91 -2.92
N ALA A 44 -21.76 -9.72 -2.00
CA ALA A 44 -20.75 -9.30 -1.04
C ALA A 44 -19.37 -9.19 -1.70
N LEU A 45 -18.64 -8.13 -1.39
CA LEU A 45 -17.27 -7.90 -1.89
C LEU A 45 -16.22 -8.12 -0.80
N PRO A 46 -14.96 -8.43 -1.18
CA PRO A 46 -13.83 -8.40 -0.26
C PRO A 46 -13.75 -7.05 0.44
N LEU A 47 -13.60 -7.05 1.76
CA LEU A 47 -13.46 -5.83 2.53
C LEU A 47 -12.40 -6.00 3.61
N GLN A 48 -11.46 -5.07 3.65
CA GLN A 48 -10.53 -4.88 4.75
C GLN A 48 -10.76 -3.48 5.34
N VAL A 49 -10.82 -3.40 6.67
CA VAL A 49 -11.16 -2.17 7.38
C VAL A 49 -10.06 -1.84 8.38
N LYS A 50 -9.54 -0.62 8.31
CA LYS A 50 -8.69 -0.03 9.34
C LYS A 50 -9.48 1.01 10.11
N VAL A 51 -9.43 0.95 11.44
CA VAL A 51 -10.08 1.95 12.31
C VAL A 51 -9.05 3.03 12.64
N ASN A 52 -9.26 4.23 12.13
CA ASN A 52 -8.36 5.37 12.32
C ASN A 52 -8.75 6.20 13.55
N ALA A 53 -10.04 6.26 13.89
CA ALA A 53 -10.52 6.95 15.08
C ALA A 53 -11.85 6.38 15.58
N ARG A 54 -12.11 6.57 16.88
CA ARG A 54 -13.39 6.28 17.54
C ARG A 54 -13.96 7.53 18.20
N TRP A 55 -15.28 7.57 18.30
CA TRP A 55 -15.99 8.55 19.12
C TRP A 55 -15.87 8.21 20.61
N PRO A 56 -16.16 9.14 21.53
CA PRO A 56 -16.10 8.89 22.97
C PRO A 56 -16.99 7.73 23.46
N ASP A 57 -18.07 7.42 22.75
CA ASP A 57 -18.94 6.28 23.07
C ASP A 57 -18.36 4.93 22.63
N GLY A 58 -17.21 4.92 21.94
CA GLY A 58 -16.53 3.74 21.40
C GLY A 58 -16.93 3.38 19.96
N SER A 59 -17.93 4.06 19.39
CA SER A 59 -18.34 3.87 18.00
C SER A 59 -17.25 4.31 17.01
N LEU A 60 -17.24 3.71 15.83
CA LEU A 60 -16.31 4.03 14.75
C LEU A 60 -16.55 5.48 14.29
N LYS A 61 -15.48 6.26 14.14
CA LYS A 61 -15.54 7.67 13.69
C LYS A 61 -14.94 7.85 12.30
N TRP A 62 -13.72 7.35 12.12
CA TRP A 62 -13.01 7.37 10.84
C TRP A 62 -12.49 5.99 10.55
N ILE A 63 -12.85 5.45 9.40
CA ILE A 63 -12.36 4.17 8.91
C ILE A 63 -11.76 4.32 7.53
N LEU A 64 -10.75 3.50 7.24
CA LEU A 64 -10.21 3.30 5.91
C LEU A 64 -10.72 1.95 5.39
N LEU A 65 -11.26 1.96 4.19
CA LEU A 65 -11.78 0.77 3.52
C LEU A 65 -10.84 0.39 2.38
N ASP A 66 -10.52 -0.89 2.30
CA ASP A 66 -9.78 -1.51 1.21
C ASP A 66 -10.66 -2.59 0.58
N SER A 67 -10.89 -2.48 -0.73
CA SER A 67 -11.72 -3.42 -1.47
C SER A 67 -11.29 -3.49 -2.94
N VAL A 68 -11.80 -4.48 -3.66
CA VAL A 68 -11.63 -4.62 -5.11
C VAL A 68 -12.99 -4.40 -5.75
N ILE A 69 -13.10 -3.34 -6.56
CA ILE A 69 -14.38 -2.86 -7.09
C ILE A 69 -14.28 -2.54 -8.58
N SER A 70 -15.39 -2.59 -9.30
CA SER A 70 -15.48 -2.14 -10.70
C SER A 70 -15.71 -0.64 -10.80
N ALA A 71 -15.07 0.02 -11.78
CA ALA A 71 -15.36 1.42 -12.11
C ALA A 71 -16.81 1.58 -12.59
N GLY A 72 -17.42 2.73 -12.31
CA GLY A 72 -18.82 3.00 -12.66
C GLY A 72 -19.86 2.21 -11.84
N GLY A 73 -19.45 1.39 -10.87
CA GLY A 73 -20.35 0.63 -10.02
C GLY A 73 -20.93 1.45 -8.86
N GLU A 74 -22.05 0.95 -8.33
CA GLU A 74 -22.67 1.43 -7.10
C GLU A 74 -22.48 0.39 -6.00
N TYR A 75 -22.16 0.89 -4.81
CA TYR A 75 -21.81 0.06 -3.66
C TYR A 75 -22.46 0.60 -2.39
N SER A 76 -22.67 -0.30 -1.43
CA SER A 76 -23.23 0.05 -0.13
C SER A 76 -22.49 -0.63 1.01
N LEU A 77 -22.16 0.15 2.03
CA LEU A 77 -21.57 -0.34 3.27
C LEU A 77 -22.69 -0.64 4.26
N HIS A 78 -22.60 -1.78 4.92
CA HIS A 78 -23.55 -2.24 5.93
C HIS A 78 -22.84 -2.63 7.21
N HIS A 79 -23.58 -2.63 8.31
CA HIS A 79 -23.16 -3.14 9.61
C HIS A 79 -24.24 -4.08 10.12
N GLN A 80 -23.87 -5.32 10.41
CA GLN A 80 -24.78 -6.31 10.96
C GLN A 80 -24.06 -7.07 12.08
N PRO A 81 -24.31 -6.72 13.36
CA PRO A 81 -23.62 -7.32 14.50
C PRO A 81 -23.76 -8.85 14.58
N GLU A 82 -24.89 -9.39 14.13
CA GLU A 82 -25.16 -10.83 14.13
C GLU A 82 -24.50 -11.59 12.98
N ARG A 83 -24.02 -10.88 11.97
CA ARG A 83 -23.23 -11.45 10.88
C ARG A 83 -21.84 -11.69 11.46
N GLY A 84 -21.63 -12.87 12.05
CA GLY A 84 -20.34 -13.26 12.60
C GLY A 84 -19.21 -12.97 11.62
N GLN A 85 -18.00 -12.67 12.13
CA GLN A 85 -16.84 -12.36 11.31
C GLN A 85 -16.71 -13.39 10.17
N VAL A 86 -16.87 -12.94 8.93
CA VAL A 86 -16.60 -13.81 7.78
C VAL A 86 -15.11 -14.14 7.87
N SER A 87 -14.83 -15.44 8.01
CA SER A 87 -13.51 -16.02 8.22
C SER A 87 -12.48 -15.38 7.29
N SER A 88 -11.40 -14.89 7.90
CA SER A 88 -10.25 -14.26 7.24
C SER A 88 -9.82 -15.06 6.01
N SER A 89 -9.82 -14.44 4.82
CA SER A 89 -9.00 -14.98 3.74
C SER A 89 -7.51 -14.84 4.15
N ALA A 90 -6.68 -15.73 3.61
CA ALA A 90 -5.27 -15.79 3.97
C ALA A 90 -4.59 -14.43 3.77
N ALA A 91 -3.74 -14.06 4.72
CA ALA A 91 -2.98 -12.81 4.65
C ALA A 91 -2.05 -12.81 3.42
N ILE A 92 -1.94 -11.65 2.76
CA ILE A 92 -1.20 -11.50 1.49
C ILE A 92 0.32 -11.60 1.69
N ALA A 93 0.81 -11.31 2.90
CA ALA A 93 2.24 -11.30 3.21
C ALA A 93 2.62 -12.24 4.36
N GLN A 94 3.88 -12.69 4.35
CA GLN A 94 4.49 -13.50 5.40
C GLN A 94 5.95 -13.09 5.61
N VAL A 95 6.38 -13.00 6.87
CA VAL A 95 7.79 -12.75 7.22
C VAL A 95 8.41 -14.08 7.65
N ARG A 96 9.52 -14.47 7.01
CA ARG A 96 10.29 -15.64 7.38
C ARG A 96 11.23 -15.35 8.56
N ALA A 97 11.68 -16.41 9.22
CA ALA A 97 12.60 -16.31 10.37
C ALA A 97 13.96 -15.68 10.02
N ASP A 98 14.37 -15.73 8.76
CA ASP A 98 15.60 -15.12 8.23
C ASP A 98 15.43 -13.63 7.85
N GLY A 99 14.25 -13.05 8.09
CA GLY A 99 13.94 -11.66 7.77
C GLY A 99 13.47 -11.44 6.33
N LEU A 100 13.38 -12.47 5.49
CA LEU A 100 12.81 -12.36 4.14
C LEU A 100 11.30 -12.15 4.23
N LEU A 101 10.80 -11.07 3.65
CA LEU A 101 9.36 -10.81 3.54
C LEU A 101 8.84 -11.26 2.18
N LEU A 102 7.84 -12.14 2.19
CA LEU A 102 7.15 -12.66 1.02
C LEU A 102 5.78 -12.00 0.88
N LEU A 103 5.39 -11.58 -0.33
CA LEU A 103 4.02 -11.18 -0.65
C LEU A 103 3.52 -11.96 -1.87
N ALA A 104 2.24 -12.34 -1.86
CA ALA A 104 1.59 -12.97 -2.99
C ALA A 104 0.12 -12.55 -3.10
N THR A 105 -0.27 -11.99 -4.25
CA THR A 105 -1.65 -11.55 -4.53
C THR A 105 -2.35 -12.43 -5.58
N GLY A 106 -1.77 -13.59 -5.88
CA GLY A 106 -2.25 -14.54 -6.90
C GLY A 106 -1.70 -14.24 -8.30
N GLY A 107 -1.57 -12.97 -8.69
CA GLY A 107 -1.02 -12.56 -10.00
C GLY A 107 0.47 -12.20 -9.98
N ILE A 108 1.00 -11.81 -8.83
CA ILE A 108 2.41 -11.46 -8.64
C ILE A 108 2.89 -11.99 -7.28
N ARG A 109 4.14 -12.45 -7.26
CA ARG A 109 4.88 -12.74 -6.03
C ARG A 109 6.00 -11.72 -5.89
N LEU A 110 6.20 -11.22 -4.66
CA LEU A 110 7.30 -10.34 -4.30
C LEU A 110 8.11 -10.94 -3.15
N GLU A 111 9.41 -10.70 -3.21
CA GLU A 111 10.36 -10.95 -2.14
C GLU A 111 11.07 -9.66 -1.77
N VAL A 112 11.06 -9.30 -0.48
CA VAL A 112 11.78 -8.15 0.05
C VAL A 112 12.88 -8.68 0.99
N PRO A 113 14.12 -8.84 0.49
CA PRO A 113 15.22 -9.35 1.31
C PRO A 113 15.73 -8.30 2.29
N ALA A 114 16.38 -8.74 3.37
CA ALA A 114 16.97 -7.82 4.35
C ALA A 114 18.10 -6.95 3.76
N SER A 115 18.83 -7.41 2.74
CA SER A 115 19.90 -6.65 2.06
C SER A 115 19.95 -6.96 0.55
N GLY A 116 20.75 -6.21 -0.20
CA GLY A 116 20.86 -6.36 -1.65
C GLY A 116 19.66 -5.74 -2.38
N ALA A 117 19.13 -6.41 -3.41
CA ALA A 117 17.99 -5.90 -4.19
C ALA A 117 16.84 -5.39 -3.31
N LEU A 118 16.22 -4.27 -3.66
CA LEU A 118 15.12 -3.66 -2.90
C LEU A 118 13.91 -4.60 -2.83
N TRP A 119 13.59 -5.25 -3.94
CA TRP A 119 12.71 -6.40 -3.99
C TRP A 119 13.02 -7.26 -5.22
N ARG A 120 12.55 -8.51 -5.22
CA ARG A 120 12.47 -9.39 -6.40
C ARG A 120 11.01 -9.69 -6.70
N TYR A 121 10.68 -9.89 -7.96
CA TYR A 121 9.31 -10.17 -8.38
C TYR A 121 9.23 -11.33 -9.36
N TRP A 122 8.07 -12.00 -9.36
CA TRP A 122 7.68 -13.03 -10.32
C TRP A 122 6.24 -12.79 -10.75
N GLN A 123 6.01 -12.70 -12.07
CA GLN A 123 4.70 -12.54 -12.69
C GLN A 123 4.62 -13.41 -13.96
N GLY A 124 4.07 -14.62 -13.83
CA GLY A 124 4.08 -15.61 -14.91
C GLY A 124 5.51 -16.02 -15.24
N ASP A 125 5.93 -15.80 -16.49
CA ASP A 125 7.29 -16.07 -16.96
C ASP A 125 8.24 -14.86 -16.80
N ASP A 126 7.72 -13.69 -16.38
CA ASP A 126 8.54 -12.51 -16.12
C ASP A 126 9.04 -12.50 -14.68
N GLU A 127 10.35 -12.32 -14.52
CA GLU A 127 10.99 -12.19 -13.21
C GLU A 127 12.08 -11.14 -13.24
N GLY A 128 12.30 -10.51 -12.10
CA GLY A 128 13.30 -9.46 -12.01
C GLY A 128 13.56 -8.99 -10.59
N GLN A 129 14.41 -7.98 -10.49
CA GLN A 129 14.76 -7.36 -9.22
C GLN A 129 14.84 -5.84 -9.38
N ALA A 130 14.53 -5.14 -8.30
CA ALA A 130 14.59 -3.68 -8.25
C ALA A 130 15.77 -3.23 -7.40
N ASP A 131 16.35 -2.10 -7.80
CA ASP A 131 17.31 -1.31 -7.04
C ASP A 131 16.92 0.15 -7.26
N LEU A 132 16.94 0.96 -6.20
CA LEU A 132 16.65 2.39 -6.30
C LEU A 132 17.97 3.12 -6.41
N ARG A 133 18.13 3.89 -7.49
CA ARG A 133 19.35 4.62 -7.79
C ARG A 133 19.12 6.12 -7.76
N LEU A 134 20.01 6.81 -7.06
CA LEU A 134 20.06 8.26 -7.00
C LEU A 134 21.34 8.72 -7.71
N LEU A 135 21.18 9.58 -8.72
CA LEU A 135 22.28 10.29 -9.35
C LEU A 135 22.35 11.69 -8.74
N LEU A 136 23.40 11.97 -7.96
CA LEU A 136 23.60 13.25 -7.29
C LEU A 136 24.68 14.06 -8.00
N GLN A 137 24.38 15.30 -8.39
CA GLN A 137 25.40 16.21 -8.88
C GLN A 137 26.39 16.57 -7.76
N THR A 138 27.69 16.45 -8.04
CA THR A 138 28.78 16.68 -7.07
C THR A 138 29.43 18.05 -7.19
N GLU A 139 29.19 18.75 -8.31
CA GLU A 139 29.58 20.14 -8.44
C GLU A 139 28.82 20.99 -7.42
N PRO A 140 29.49 21.90 -6.69
CA PRO A 140 28.82 22.81 -5.78
C PRO A 140 27.70 23.57 -6.52
N PRO A 141 26.53 23.77 -5.89
CA PRO A 141 25.58 24.71 -6.44
C PRO A 141 26.29 26.05 -6.60
N GLY A 142 26.07 26.71 -7.74
CA GLY A 142 26.57 28.06 -7.96
C GLY A 142 26.03 29.05 -6.91
N PRO A 143 26.29 30.36 -7.07
CA PRO A 143 25.74 31.36 -6.16
C PRO A 143 24.22 31.18 -6.01
N THR A 144 23.73 31.27 -4.76
CA THR A 144 22.32 31.12 -4.42
C THR A 144 21.48 32.08 -5.28
N GLN A 145 20.56 31.52 -6.06
CA GLN A 145 19.50 32.29 -6.71
C GLN A 145 18.23 32.16 -5.86
N GLU A 146 17.29 33.10 -5.99
CA GLU A 146 16.11 33.19 -5.10
C GLU A 146 15.20 31.95 -5.12
N GLU A 147 15.41 31.02 -6.05
CA GLU A 147 14.62 29.79 -6.18
C GLU A 147 15.49 28.52 -6.15
N ASN A 148 15.46 27.79 -5.04
CA ASN A 148 16.09 26.47 -4.91
C ASN A 148 15.15 25.38 -5.46
N TRP A 149 15.21 25.11 -6.75
CA TRP A 149 14.55 23.96 -7.36
C TRP A 149 15.46 22.73 -7.37
N LEU A 150 14.86 21.54 -7.24
CA LEU A 150 15.50 20.29 -7.68
C LEU A 150 15.61 20.36 -9.22
N VAL A 151 16.81 20.63 -9.72
CA VAL A 151 17.10 20.59 -11.16
C VAL A 151 17.61 19.21 -11.56
N PRO A 152 17.17 18.65 -12.70
CA PRO A 152 17.82 17.48 -13.27
C PRO A 152 19.31 17.77 -13.45
N ALA A 153 20.17 16.81 -13.11
CA ALA A 153 21.58 16.92 -13.43
C ALA A 153 21.69 17.05 -14.96
N GLY A 154 22.23 18.18 -15.44
CA GLY A 154 22.55 18.34 -16.86
C GLY A 154 23.45 17.20 -17.31
N ALA A 155 23.31 16.74 -18.56
CA ALA A 155 24.10 15.61 -19.08
C ALA A 155 25.62 15.87 -19.05
N ASP A 156 26.03 17.13 -18.89
CA ASP A 156 27.39 17.64 -18.79
C ASP A 156 27.92 17.73 -17.36
N LYS A 157 27.09 17.46 -16.34
CA LYS A 157 27.44 17.65 -14.93
C LYS A 157 28.07 16.40 -14.32
N ALA A 158 29.11 16.62 -13.51
CA ALA A 158 29.72 15.53 -12.75
C ALA A 158 28.73 15.00 -11.69
N THR A 159 28.33 13.75 -11.84
CA THR A 159 27.41 13.07 -10.92
C THR A 159 28.09 11.91 -10.19
N ARG A 160 27.56 11.57 -9.02
CA ARG A 160 27.88 10.35 -8.28
C ARG A 160 26.60 9.54 -8.09
N GLU A 161 26.71 8.25 -8.35
CA GLU A 161 25.61 7.30 -8.19
C GLU A 161 25.61 6.71 -6.77
N TYR A 162 24.41 6.63 -6.20
CA TYR A 162 24.15 5.93 -4.95
C TYR A 162 23.02 4.94 -5.16
N GLY A 163 23.15 3.73 -4.61
CA GLY A 163 22.16 2.66 -4.72
C GLY A 163 21.60 2.26 -3.35
N SER A 164 20.38 1.72 -3.33
CA SER A 164 19.80 1.15 -2.10
C SER A 164 20.29 -0.27 -1.82
N ALA A 165 20.90 -0.93 -2.80
CA ALA A 165 21.33 -2.32 -2.67
C ALA A 165 22.55 -2.53 -1.74
N GLY A 166 23.39 -1.52 -1.57
CA GLY A 166 24.58 -1.61 -0.71
C GLY A 166 24.29 -1.40 0.78
N ASP A 167 23.08 -0.97 1.15
CA ASP A 167 22.70 -0.86 2.56
C ASP A 167 22.41 -2.25 3.16
N GLY A 168 23.37 -2.74 3.95
CA GLY A 168 23.26 -3.99 4.70
C GLY A 168 22.47 -3.88 6.01
N GLU A 169 22.12 -2.68 6.46
CA GLU A 169 21.47 -2.41 7.75
C GLU A 169 20.03 -1.88 7.61
N ARG A 170 19.49 -1.86 6.39
CA ARG A 170 18.12 -1.41 6.14
C ARG A 170 17.10 -2.22 6.95
N GLN A 171 16.01 -1.55 7.30
CA GLN A 171 14.87 -2.12 8.00
C GLN A 171 13.73 -2.40 7.02
N VAL A 172 13.18 -3.61 7.10
CA VAL A 172 11.98 -4.02 6.37
C VAL A 172 10.89 -4.34 7.39
N LEU A 173 9.80 -3.57 7.35
CA LEU A 173 8.68 -3.69 8.27
C LEU A 173 7.38 -3.99 7.52
N LEU A 174 6.69 -5.06 7.92
CA LEU A 174 5.32 -5.31 7.51
C LEU A 174 4.37 -4.48 8.39
N GLU A 175 3.92 -3.33 7.90
CA GLU A 175 3.08 -2.39 8.65
C GLU A 175 1.62 -2.84 8.73
N GLU A 176 1.13 -3.48 7.66
CA GLU A 176 -0.24 -3.96 7.58
C GLU A 176 -0.27 -5.25 6.76
N ASN A 177 -1.05 -6.22 7.21
CA ASN A 177 -1.19 -7.50 6.53
C ASN A 177 -2.63 -7.98 6.60
N GLY A 178 -3.39 -7.64 5.57
CA GLY A 178 -4.77 -8.05 5.46
C GLY A 178 -5.07 -8.83 4.18
N PRO A 179 -6.33 -9.26 4.04
CA PRO A 179 -6.79 -10.10 2.94
C PRO A 179 -6.89 -9.40 1.59
N VAL A 180 -6.92 -8.07 1.56
CA VAL A 180 -7.05 -7.25 0.33
C VAL A 180 -5.79 -6.42 0.08
N ARG A 181 -5.15 -5.93 1.15
CA ARG A 181 -3.93 -5.13 1.07
C ARG A 181 -2.92 -5.53 2.15
N ALA A 182 -1.64 -5.53 1.77
CA ALA A 182 -0.51 -5.48 2.69
C ALA A 182 0.32 -4.22 2.43
N THR A 183 0.97 -3.72 3.47
CA THR A 183 1.85 -2.53 3.39
C THR A 183 3.21 -2.88 3.97
N VAL A 184 4.25 -2.67 3.17
CA VAL A 184 5.64 -2.90 3.55
C VAL A 184 6.39 -1.58 3.51
N LYS A 185 7.07 -1.25 4.60
CA LYS A 185 7.96 -0.12 4.71
C LYS A 185 9.40 -0.61 4.66
N ILE A 186 10.18 -0.05 3.74
CA ILE A 186 11.63 -0.24 3.67
C ILE A 186 12.27 1.10 4.07
N SER A 187 13.20 1.07 5.02
CA SER A 187 13.90 2.27 5.52
C SER A 187 15.38 1.98 5.61
N GLY A 188 16.20 2.85 5.04
CA GLY A 188 17.62 2.65 4.94
C GLY A 188 18.32 3.82 4.25
N TRP A 189 19.57 3.60 3.88
CA TRP A 189 20.45 4.56 3.25
C TRP A 189 20.67 4.24 1.78
N PHE A 190 21.06 5.29 1.04
CA PHE A 190 21.70 5.11 -0.25
C PHE A 190 23.22 5.07 -0.04
N THR A 191 23.89 4.09 -0.61
CA THR A 191 25.34 3.88 -0.48
C THR A 191 26.03 4.09 -1.81
N ALA A 192 27.23 4.69 -1.80
CA ALA A 192 28.07 4.75 -2.98
C ALA A 192 28.78 3.41 -3.21
N ALA A 193 29.27 3.17 -4.44
CA ALA A 193 29.94 1.92 -4.79
C ALA A 193 31.28 1.69 -4.05
N ASP A 194 31.89 2.78 -3.58
CA ASP A 194 33.17 2.81 -2.86
C ASP A 194 33.03 2.87 -1.33
N GLY A 195 31.80 2.78 -0.80
CA GLY A 195 31.48 2.85 0.64
C GLY A 195 31.29 4.28 1.11
#